data_AF-A0A2N5JLA4-F1
#
_entry.id   AF-A0A2N5JLA4-F1
#
_cell.length_a   1.000
_cell.length_b   1.000
_cell.length_c   1.000
_cell.angle_alpha   90.00
_cell.angle_beta   90.00
_cell.angle_gamma   90.00
#
_symmetry.space_group_name_H-M   'P 1'
#
loop_
_entity.id
_entity.type
_entity.pdbx_description
1 polymer ?
#
loop_
_entity_poly.entity_id
_entity_poly.type
_entity_poly.pdbx_seq_one_letter_code
_entity_poly.pdbx_strand_id
1 'polypeptide(L)'
;ERHAHPFYISWYDRYGFGAYGDGAGLDAAIYTGQHDLRFVNDTDHWILIETELDEINQTLTMRLYGTRKHNREVAFDGPYITNETPAPSTPVYTDDPTKPQGYLYQSDVARSGRDITVYRVIYENSVEVAREAFVTRFRAWPNVYVRGTGG
;
A
#
# COMPACT_ATOMS: atom_id res chain seq x y z
N GLU A 1 -8.73 -8.86 0.08
CA GLU A 1 -8.40 -8.26 -1.24
C GLU A 1 -7.24 -7.29 -1.07
N ARG A 2 -6.52 -6.90 -2.13
CA ARG A 2 -5.43 -5.92 -2.07
C ARG A 2 -5.63 -4.82 -3.10
N HIS A 3 -5.54 -3.58 -2.66
CA HIS A 3 -5.67 -2.38 -3.48
C HIS A 3 -4.48 -1.46 -3.20
N ALA A 4 -3.48 -1.54 -4.08
CA ALA A 4 -2.31 -0.68 -4.01
C ALA A 4 -2.53 0.62 -4.78
N HIS A 5 -1.76 1.65 -4.46
CA HIS A 5 -1.69 2.85 -5.29
C HIS A 5 -1.17 2.53 -6.70
N PRO A 6 -1.54 3.34 -7.70
CA PRO A 6 -1.05 3.15 -9.07
C PRO A 6 0.47 3.41 -9.22
N PHE A 7 1.07 4.17 -8.29
CA PHE A 7 2.50 4.51 -8.27
C PHE A 7 3.06 4.40 -6.85
N TYR A 8 4.39 4.26 -6.76
CA TYR A 8 5.06 3.98 -5.49
C TYR A 8 5.16 5.24 -4.61
N ILE A 9 4.75 5.11 -3.35
CA ILE A 9 4.80 6.17 -2.33
C ILE A 9 5.54 5.63 -1.11
N SER A 10 6.81 5.99 -0.98
CA SER A 10 7.69 5.49 0.10
C SER A 10 7.27 5.89 1.52
N TRP A 11 6.36 6.86 1.65
CA TRP A 11 5.82 7.25 2.96
C TRP A 11 5.15 6.08 3.69
N TYR A 12 4.54 5.13 2.96
CA TYR A 12 3.86 3.97 3.56
C TYR A 12 4.81 2.90 4.07
N ASP A 13 6.06 2.87 3.59
CA ASP A 13 6.97 1.76 3.84
C ASP A 13 7.18 1.53 5.34
N ARG A 14 7.38 2.60 6.10
CA ARG A 14 7.60 2.54 7.56
C ARG A 14 6.44 1.94 8.37
N TYR A 15 5.27 1.77 7.75
CA TYR A 15 4.07 1.21 8.38
C TYR A 15 3.70 -0.17 7.85
N GLY A 16 4.29 -0.63 6.74
CA GLY A 16 3.83 -1.83 6.03
C GLY A 16 4.21 -3.16 6.69
N PHE A 17 5.30 -3.22 7.45
CA PHE A 17 5.78 -4.45 8.12
C PHE A 17 5.86 -4.35 9.65
N GLY A 18 5.62 -3.18 10.24
CA GLY A 18 5.69 -2.98 11.69
C GLY A 18 7.02 -3.49 12.27
N ALA A 19 6.95 -4.50 13.14
CA ALA A 19 8.14 -5.09 13.78
C ALA A 19 9.09 -5.82 12.80
N TYR A 20 8.66 -6.11 11.56
CA TYR A 20 9.47 -6.77 10.53
C TYR A 20 10.22 -5.79 9.61
N GLY A 21 10.08 -4.47 9.81
CA GLY A 21 10.82 -3.44 9.06
C GLY A 21 9.95 -2.61 8.10
N ASP A 22 10.53 -2.19 6.98
CA ASP A 22 9.89 -1.37 5.96
C ASP A 22 9.11 -2.24 4.95
N GLY A 23 7.79 -2.07 4.88
CA GLY A 23 6.87 -2.85 4.05
C GLY A 23 6.65 -2.31 2.64
N ALA A 24 7.74 -2.07 1.91
CA ALA A 24 7.64 -1.65 0.52
C ALA A 24 6.79 -2.64 -0.30
N GLY A 25 5.83 -2.11 -1.06
CA GLY A 25 4.90 -2.91 -1.85
C GLY A 25 3.69 -3.47 -1.09
N LEU A 26 3.59 -3.22 0.22
CA LEU A 26 2.42 -3.52 1.06
C LEU A 26 1.58 -2.28 1.39
N ASP A 27 1.62 -1.26 0.54
CA ASP A 27 0.82 -0.06 0.72
C ASP A 27 -0.68 -0.35 0.65
N ALA A 28 -1.45 0.48 1.33
CA ALA A 28 -2.90 0.53 1.26
C ALA A 28 -3.31 1.86 0.63
N ALA A 29 -4.12 1.80 -0.43
CA ALA A 29 -4.75 2.98 -1.00
C ALA A 29 -5.82 3.55 -0.05
N ILE A 30 -5.78 4.87 0.18
CA ILE A 30 -6.91 5.56 0.82
C ILE A 30 -8.04 5.62 -0.21
N TYR A 31 -9.15 4.94 0.08
CA TYR A 31 -10.30 4.88 -0.82
C TYR A 31 -11.56 5.33 -0.09
N THR A 32 -12.28 6.30 -0.65
CA THR A 32 -13.55 6.76 -0.08
C THR A 32 -14.71 5.97 -0.70
N GLY A 33 -15.46 5.26 0.15
CA GLY A 33 -16.82 4.78 -0.16
C GLY A 33 -16.99 3.43 -0.87
N GLN A 34 -15.93 2.69 -1.23
CA GLN A 34 -16.10 1.44 -2.01
C GLN A 34 -15.29 0.21 -1.57
N HIS A 35 -14.32 0.33 -0.66
CA HIS A 35 -13.49 -0.80 -0.24
C HIS A 35 -13.58 -1.05 1.27
N ASP A 36 -13.84 -2.29 1.65
CA ASP A 36 -13.87 -2.77 3.03
C ASP A 36 -12.61 -3.59 3.32
N LEU A 37 -12.13 -3.57 4.57
CA LEU A 37 -11.18 -4.57 5.03
C LEU A 37 -11.89 -5.93 5.13
N ARG A 38 -11.45 -6.89 4.32
CA ARG A 38 -11.97 -8.27 4.32
C ARG A 38 -10.84 -9.28 4.42
N PHE A 39 -10.99 -10.22 5.34
CA PHE A 39 -10.04 -11.32 5.56
C PHE A 39 -10.80 -12.60 5.92
N VAL A 40 -10.13 -13.74 5.74
CA VAL A 40 -10.65 -15.05 6.16
C VAL A 40 -10.08 -15.36 7.54
N ASN A 41 -10.95 -15.64 8.50
CA ASN A 41 -10.55 -16.28 9.76
C ASN A 41 -10.42 -17.79 9.49
N ASP A 42 -9.20 -18.25 9.24
CA ASP A 42 -8.89 -19.66 8.99
C ASP A 42 -8.68 -20.48 10.29
N THR A 43 -9.08 -19.92 11.44
CA THR A 43 -9.03 -20.59 12.75
C THR A 43 -10.42 -21.07 13.15
N ASP A 44 -10.48 -22.14 13.95
CA ASP A 44 -11.74 -22.66 14.52
C ASP A 44 -12.20 -21.84 15.74
N HIS A 45 -11.62 -20.64 15.94
CA HIS A 45 -11.82 -19.78 17.08
C HIS A 45 -12.19 -18.36 16.65
N TRP A 46 -12.69 -17.57 17.60
CA TRP A 46 -13.01 -16.17 17.37
C TRP A 46 -11.72 -15.33 17.27
N ILE A 47 -11.85 -14.14 16.67
CA ILE A 47 -10.79 -13.11 16.65
C ILE A 47 -11.26 -11.95 17.52
N LEU A 48 -10.41 -11.50 18.43
CA LEU A 48 -10.58 -10.23 19.13
C LEU A 48 -10.18 -9.11 18.18
N ILE A 49 -11.03 -8.10 18.04
CA ILE A 49 -10.67 -6.85 17.40
C ILE A 49 -10.67 -5.79 18.50
N GLU A 50 -9.50 -5.22 18.76
CA GLU A 50 -9.32 -4.10 19.67
C GLU A 50 -9.05 -2.84 18.85
N THR A 51 -9.69 -1.73 19.24
CA THR A 51 -9.54 -0.44 18.57
C THR A 51 -9.09 0.61 19.57
N GLU A 52 -8.08 1.38 19.22
CA GLU A 52 -7.55 2.48 20.00
C GLU A 52 -7.50 3.75 19.15
N LEU A 53 -8.11 4.83 19.65
CA LEU A 53 -8.11 6.14 19.01
C LEU A 53 -7.22 7.09 19.81
N ASP A 54 -6.20 7.63 19.16
CA ASP A 54 -5.39 8.74 19.66
C ASP A 54 -5.80 10.02 18.92
N GLU A 55 -6.63 10.85 19.56
CA GLU A 55 -7.12 12.10 18.97
C GLU A 55 -6.03 13.17 18.88
N ILE A 56 -4.98 13.13 19.72
CA ILE A 56 -3.91 14.13 19.68
C ILE A 56 -3.02 13.88 18.46
N ASN A 57 -2.64 12.62 18.25
CA ASN A 57 -1.81 12.21 17.12
C ASN A 57 -2.64 11.84 15.87
N GLN A 58 -3.97 11.98 15.93
CA GLN A 58 -4.89 11.67 14.84
C GLN A 58 -4.68 10.26 14.26
N THR A 59 -4.50 9.27 15.14
CA THR A 59 -4.20 7.89 14.77
C THR A 59 -5.29 6.94 15.26
N LEU A 60 -5.82 6.10 14.36
CA LEU A 60 -6.67 4.96 14.70
C LEU A 60 -5.87 3.67 14.55
N THR A 61 -5.71 2.92 15.63
CA THR A 61 -5.05 1.61 15.62
C THR A 61 -6.10 0.52 15.78
N MET A 62 -6.07 -0.47 14.90
CA MET A 62 -6.88 -1.69 15.02
C MET A 62 -5.95 -2.88 15.21
N ARG A 63 -6.11 -3.61 16.32
CA ARG A 63 -5.33 -4.81 16.63
C ARG A 63 -6.25 -6.02 16.54
N LEU A 64 -5.80 -7.03 15.79
CA LEU A 64 -6.54 -8.28 15.60
C LEU A 64 -5.77 -9.39 16.32
N TYR A 65 -6.39 -10.01 17.32
CA TYR A 65 -5.82 -11.13 18.07
C TYR A 65 -6.61 -12.40 17.77
N GLY A 66 -5.92 -13.44 17.31
CA GLY A 66 -6.50 -14.77 17.10
C GLY A 66 -5.85 -15.81 17.99
N THR A 67 -6.48 -16.99 18.09
CA THR A 67 -5.84 -18.15 18.71
C THR A 67 -4.70 -18.64 17.84
N ARG A 68 -3.49 -18.71 18.40
CA ARG A 68 -2.34 -19.26 17.69
C ARG A 68 -2.55 -20.77 17.48
N LYS A 69 -2.63 -21.22 16.23
CA LYS A 69 -2.57 -22.65 15.91
C LYS A 69 -1.23 -23.22 16.41
N HIS A 70 -1.26 -24.35 17.10
CA HIS A 70 -0.04 -25.00 17.60
C HIS A 70 0.95 -25.21 16.45
N ASN A 71 2.21 -24.85 16.69
CA ASN A 71 3.33 -25.04 15.77
C ASN A 71 3.22 -24.32 14.42
N ARG A 72 2.27 -23.38 14.24
CA ARG A 72 2.21 -22.49 13.07
C ARG A 72 3.08 -21.24 13.31
N GLU A 73 3.87 -20.91 12.30
CA GLU A 73 4.63 -19.67 12.22
C GLU A 73 4.41 -19.02 10.86
N VAL A 74 4.33 -17.70 10.85
CA VAL A 74 4.22 -16.89 9.63
C VAL A 74 5.45 -16.00 9.55
N ALA A 75 6.18 -16.10 8.45
CA ALA A 75 7.31 -15.26 8.14
C ALA A 75 7.05 -14.48 6.85
N PHE A 76 7.80 -13.41 6.67
CA PHE A 76 7.85 -12.65 5.44
C PHE A 76 9.22 -12.81 4.79
N ASP A 77 9.23 -12.89 3.47
CA ASP A 77 10.44 -13.00 2.65
C ASP A 77 10.36 -11.97 1.50
N GLY A 78 11.40 -11.16 1.35
CA GLY A 78 11.41 -9.92 0.55
C GLY A 78 11.47 -8.65 1.42
N PRO A 79 11.16 -7.47 0.86
CA PRO A 79 10.60 -7.24 -0.47
C PRO A 79 11.65 -7.38 -1.59
N TYR A 80 11.24 -7.98 -2.71
CA TYR A 80 12.04 -8.09 -3.93
C TYR A 80 11.59 -7.05 -4.94
N ILE A 81 12.49 -6.14 -5.31
CA ILE A 81 12.21 -5.06 -6.28
C ILE A 81 12.76 -5.45 -7.65
N THR A 82 11.92 -5.34 -8.68
CA THR A 82 12.24 -5.67 -10.08
C THR A 82 11.57 -4.70 -11.04
N ASN A 83 11.85 -4.82 -12.35
CA ASN A 83 11.20 -4.04 -13.41
C ASN A 83 11.21 -2.51 -13.20
N GLU A 84 12.33 -1.99 -12.71
CA GLU A 84 12.47 -0.55 -12.48
C GLU A 84 12.40 0.22 -13.79
N THR A 85 11.48 1.20 -13.84
CA THR A 85 11.27 2.07 -14.99
C THR A 85 11.46 3.52 -14.55
N PRO A 86 12.32 4.31 -15.22
CA PRO A 86 12.53 5.70 -14.84
C PRO A 86 11.23 6.51 -14.92
N ALA A 87 11.14 7.56 -14.10
CA ALA A 87 9.99 8.46 -14.15
C ALA A 87 9.90 9.13 -15.53
N PRO A 88 8.69 9.33 -16.11
CA PRO A 88 8.54 10.03 -17.37
C PRO A 88 9.09 11.46 -17.27
N SER A 89 9.87 11.88 -18.26
CA SER A 89 10.45 13.23 -18.32
C SER A 89 9.44 14.29 -18.78
N THR A 90 8.41 13.88 -19.52
CA THR A 90 7.37 14.79 -20.03
C THR A 90 6.23 14.91 -19.02
N PRO A 91 5.87 16.14 -18.59
CA PRO A 91 4.73 16.35 -17.71
C PRO A 91 3.40 16.18 -18.46
N VAL A 92 2.35 15.86 -17.71
CA VAL A 92 0.97 15.83 -18.17
C VAL A 92 0.25 17.07 -17.65
N TYR A 93 -0.53 17.72 -18.52
CA TYR A 93 -1.37 18.86 -18.16
C TYR A 93 -2.84 18.46 -18.20
N THR A 94 -3.57 18.81 -17.14
CA THR A 94 -5.02 18.67 -17.06
C THR A 94 -5.64 20.06 -17.02
N ASP A 95 -6.52 20.36 -17.96
CA ASP A 95 -7.19 21.66 -18.02
C ASP A 95 -8.37 21.71 -17.05
N ASP A 96 -8.46 22.80 -16.29
CA ASP A 96 -9.56 23.09 -15.37
C ASP A 96 -10.23 24.42 -15.76
N PRO A 97 -11.46 24.38 -16.31
CA PRO A 97 -12.18 25.59 -16.71
C PRO A 97 -12.69 26.41 -15.52
N THR A 98 -12.67 25.87 -14.30
CA THR A 98 -13.09 26.57 -13.08
C THR A 98 -11.99 27.44 -12.48
N LYS A 99 -10.77 27.36 -13.02
CA LYS A 99 -9.61 28.16 -12.61
C LYS A 99 -9.26 29.20 -13.66
N PRO A 100 -8.86 30.41 -13.28
CA PRO A 100 -8.54 31.48 -14.22
C PRO A 100 -7.31 31.13 -15.06
N GLN A 101 -7.23 31.68 -16.27
CA GLN A 101 -6.03 31.63 -17.10
C GLN A 101 -4.79 32.12 -16.33
N GLY A 102 -3.68 31.41 -16.51
CA GLY A 102 -2.43 31.64 -15.76
C GLY A 102 -2.33 30.85 -14.45
N TYR A 103 -3.41 30.21 -13.99
CA TYR A 103 -3.34 29.26 -12.87
C TYR A 103 -2.55 28.00 -13.28
N LEU A 104 -1.58 27.61 -12.46
CA LEU A 104 -0.81 26.38 -12.60
C LEU A 104 -0.56 25.78 -11.22
N TYR A 105 -0.98 24.53 -11.02
CA TYR A 105 -0.79 23.80 -9.77
C TYR A 105 -0.26 22.40 -10.07
N GLN A 106 0.79 21.97 -9.37
CA GLN A 106 1.30 20.60 -9.50
C GLN A 106 0.49 19.68 -8.58
N SER A 107 -0.34 18.82 -9.17
CA SER A 107 -1.12 17.85 -8.39
C SER A 107 -0.29 16.62 -8.02
N ASP A 108 0.56 16.14 -8.94
CA ASP A 108 1.41 14.99 -8.70
C ASP A 108 2.87 15.24 -9.10
N VAL A 109 3.77 14.58 -8.38
CA VAL A 109 5.21 14.60 -8.63
C VAL A 109 5.63 13.28 -9.27
N ALA A 110 6.54 13.37 -10.24
CA ALA A 110 7.03 12.21 -10.96
C ALA A 110 7.65 11.16 -10.04
N ARG A 111 7.42 9.88 -10.37
CA ARG A 111 7.92 8.69 -9.65
C ARG A 111 8.36 7.61 -10.64
N SER A 112 9.43 6.90 -10.31
CA SER A 112 9.81 5.71 -11.06
C SER A 112 8.82 4.57 -10.81
N GLY A 113 8.59 3.76 -11.84
CA GLY A 113 7.84 2.52 -11.73
C GLY A 113 8.73 1.39 -11.24
N ARG A 114 8.10 0.36 -10.66
CA ARG A 114 8.76 -0.87 -10.18
C ARG A 114 7.72 -1.92 -9.85
N ASP A 115 8.12 -3.18 -9.93
CA ASP A 115 7.37 -4.30 -9.38
C ASP A 115 7.99 -4.70 -8.04
N ILE A 116 7.16 -4.84 -7.01
CA ILE A 116 7.59 -5.30 -5.69
C ILE A 116 6.87 -6.60 -5.36
N THR A 117 7.63 -7.63 -5.00
CA THR A 117 7.11 -8.92 -4.54
C THR A 117 7.49 -9.17 -3.09
N VAL A 118 6.50 -9.47 -2.26
CA VAL A 118 6.66 -9.96 -0.89
C VAL A 118 6.07 -11.35 -0.81
N TYR A 119 6.77 -12.28 -0.18
CA TYR A 119 6.22 -13.60 0.11
C TYR A 119 5.75 -13.69 1.55
N ARG A 120 4.55 -14.23 1.77
CA ARG A 120 4.17 -14.82 3.07
C ARG A 120 4.52 -16.29 3.03
N VAL A 121 5.34 -16.70 4.00
CA VAL A 121 5.73 -18.10 4.16
C VAL A 121 5.10 -18.61 5.45
N ILE A 122 4.38 -19.72 5.34
CA ILE A 122 3.73 -20.38 6.47
C ILE A 122 4.50 -21.66 6.77
N TYR A 123 4.94 -21.77 8.01
CA TYR A 123 5.59 -22.96 8.53
C TYR A 123 4.66 -23.68 9.52
N GLU A 124 4.65 -25.01 9.45
CA GLU A 124 4.05 -25.88 10.46
C GLU A 124 5.09 -26.90 10.91
N ASN A 125 5.34 -26.98 12.23
CA ASN A 125 6.40 -27.84 12.78
C ASN A 125 7.77 -27.59 12.12
N SER A 126 8.08 -26.32 11.84
CA SER A 126 9.31 -25.88 11.16
C SER A 126 9.45 -26.33 9.69
N VAL A 127 8.39 -26.85 9.07
CA VAL A 127 8.34 -27.20 7.65
C VAL A 127 7.52 -26.16 6.89
N GLU A 128 8.05 -25.65 5.78
CA GLU A 128 7.30 -24.74 4.89
C GLU A 128 6.11 -25.51 4.28
N VAL A 129 4.89 -25.09 4.63
CA VAL A 129 3.65 -25.70 4.12
C VAL A 129 2.96 -24.84 3.07
N ALA A 130 3.27 -23.53 3.03
CA ALA A 130 2.75 -22.63 2.01
C ALA A 130 3.68 -21.42 1.82
N ARG A 131 3.77 -20.95 0.57
CA ARG A 131 4.45 -19.73 0.16
C ARG A 131 3.59 -18.99 -0.84
N GLU A 132 3.21 -17.77 -0.49
CA GLU A 132 2.28 -16.96 -1.27
C GLU A 132 2.92 -15.63 -1.66
N ALA A 133 2.86 -15.31 -2.95
CA ALA A 133 3.40 -14.06 -3.49
C ALA A 133 2.35 -12.93 -3.44
N PHE A 134 2.72 -11.82 -2.82
CA PHE A 134 2.05 -10.53 -2.92
C PHE A 134 2.83 -9.65 -3.88
N VAL A 135 2.32 -9.51 -5.10
CA VAL A 135 2.94 -8.69 -6.15
C VAL A 135 2.19 -7.37 -6.27
N THR A 136 2.93 -6.27 -6.19
CA THR A 136 2.42 -4.93 -6.46
C THR A 136 3.19 -4.33 -7.64
N ARG A 137 2.46 -3.82 -8.63
CA ARG A 137 3.04 -3.24 -9.85
C ARG A 137 2.81 -1.74 -9.86
N PHE A 138 3.84 -0.98 -9.54
CA PHE A 138 3.80 0.48 -9.56
C PHE A 138 4.20 0.99 -10.94
N ARG A 139 3.32 1.79 -11.54
CA ARG A 139 3.58 2.44 -12.81
C ARG A 139 4.57 3.58 -12.62
N ALA A 140 5.39 3.83 -13.63
CA ALA A 140 6.11 5.09 -13.73
C ALA A 140 5.08 6.23 -13.87
N TRP A 141 5.20 7.25 -13.04
CA TRP A 141 4.21 8.32 -12.92
C TRP A 141 4.84 9.66 -13.33
N PRO A 142 4.21 10.45 -14.21
CA PRO A 142 4.73 11.74 -14.64
C PRO A 142 4.49 12.83 -13.58
N ASN A 143 5.10 14.00 -13.77
CA ASN A 143 4.57 15.20 -13.13
C ASN A 143 3.20 15.51 -13.74
N VAL A 144 2.20 15.80 -12.91
CA VAL A 144 0.87 16.21 -13.36
C VAL A 144 0.62 17.63 -12.89
N TYR A 145 0.26 18.50 -13.84
CA TYR A 145 -0.09 19.90 -13.58
C TYR A 145 -1.54 20.17 -13.97
N VAL A 146 -2.26 20.83 -13.07
CA VAL A 146 -3.57 21.41 -13.36
C VAL A 146 -3.36 22.83 -13.89
N ARG A 147 -3.92 23.12 -15.06
CA ARG A 147 -3.82 24.41 -15.74
C ARG A 147 -5.20 25.06 -15.84
N GLY A 148 -5.32 26.31 -15.40
CA GLY A 148 -6.56 27.07 -15.51
C GLY A 148 -6.83 27.53 -16.94
N THR A 149 -8.06 27.31 -17.40
CA THR A 149 -8.52 27.72 -18.74
C THR A 149 -9.75 28.63 -18.72
N GLY A 150 -10.23 28.98 -17.52
CA GLY A 150 -11.35 29.90 -17.31
C GLY A 150 -10.99 31.33 -17.71
N GLY A 151 -11.90 31.95 -18.47
CA GLY A 151 -11.80 33.34 -18.94
C GLY A 151 -12.33 34.36 -17.96
#